data_AF-A0A4U6VVL6-F1
#
_entry.id   AF-A0A4U6VVL6-F1
#
_cell.length_a   1.000
_cell.length_b   1.000
_cell.length_c   1.000
_cell.angle_alpha   90.00
_cell.angle_beta   90.00
_cell.angle_gamma   90.00
#
_symmetry.space_group_name_H-M   'P 1'
#
loop_
_entity.id
_entity.type
_entity.pdbx_description
1 polymer ?
#
loop_
_entity_poly.entity_id
_entity_poly.type
_entity_poly.pdbx_seq_one_letter_code
_entity_poly.pdbx_strand_id
1 'polypeptide(L)'
;MHYEARIQAIIEFHAQYRWMKVRKEEARTMNLTKDQFMRVPPWWCRAHIQCWEKMVDVWLEPGWLENHLACRQRRLQIPTAPHHQGSLSLDEYREKWSASHDGRPCSQLKAWVLSKKGKATADIDFNPDDPSEAYSHPSIHSRVSEYTKMAREVHGPDFDPSSEDIDGEIVMKVGGGKKHGRYWIGDGVIDMASTPSLSQIRARSTDLSPAIQPRPTTSQLQMEALQAQVEEARKKQEEMVAQMEEMRRRMEEENQIRMEQMFQYMQNFALSMGQSLPPPPPMLFPPPQPSTTTPNQSVASNNEDQDLSQWSP
;
A
#
# COMPACT_ATOMS: atom_id res chain seq x y z
N MET A 1 -15.65 -14.85 18.92
CA MET A 1 -16.89 -15.48 19.41
C MET A 1 -17.77 -14.50 20.19
N HIS A 2 -17.29 -13.89 21.29
CA HIS A 2 -18.10 -12.96 22.11
C HIS A 2 -18.60 -11.70 21.37
N TYR A 3 -17.79 -11.12 20.47
CA TYR A 3 -18.21 -9.96 19.68
C TYR A 3 -19.41 -10.24 18.75
N GLU A 4 -19.43 -11.41 18.11
CA GLU A 4 -20.57 -11.82 17.28
C GLU A 4 -21.81 -12.05 18.15
N ALA A 5 -21.65 -12.55 19.38
CA ALA A 5 -22.75 -12.68 20.34
C ALA A 5 -23.39 -11.32 20.70
N ARG A 6 -22.58 -10.27 20.88
CA ARG A 6 -23.07 -8.89 21.08
C ARG A 6 -23.94 -8.42 19.91
N ILE A 7 -23.46 -8.63 18.68
CA ILE A 7 -24.17 -8.22 17.45
C ILE A 7 -25.50 -8.97 17.35
N GLN A 8 -25.49 -10.28 17.57
CA GLN A 8 -26.72 -11.08 17.53
C GLN A 8 -27.72 -10.66 18.59
N ALA A 9 -27.28 -10.37 19.82
CA ALA A 9 -28.15 -9.86 20.88
C ALA A 9 -28.80 -8.51 20.49
N ILE A 10 -28.07 -7.61 19.83
CA ILE A 10 -28.63 -6.35 19.31
C ILE A 10 -29.74 -6.61 18.29
N ILE A 11 -29.47 -7.49 17.32
CA ILE A 11 -30.43 -7.85 16.26
C ILE A 11 -31.67 -8.49 16.88
N GLU A 12 -31.47 -9.46 17.77
CA GLU A 12 -32.53 -10.22 18.42
C GLU A 12 -33.41 -9.31 19.30
N PHE A 13 -32.80 -8.40 20.06
CA PHE A 13 -33.55 -7.44 20.88
C PHE A 13 -34.43 -6.52 20.03
N HIS A 14 -33.89 -5.98 18.92
CA HIS A 14 -34.66 -5.10 18.04
C HIS A 14 -35.78 -5.86 17.32
N ALA A 15 -35.55 -7.12 16.94
CA ALA A 15 -36.56 -7.96 16.33
C ALA A 15 -37.69 -8.31 17.32
N GLN A 16 -37.35 -8.74 18.54
CA GLN A 16 -38.31 -9.26 19.52
C GLN A 16 -39.05 -8.16 20.30
N TYR A 17 -38.36 -7.08 20.68
CA TYR A 17 -38.91 -6.06 21.57
C TYR A 17 -39.25 -4.74 20.86
N ARG A 18 -38.65 -4.49 19.69
CA ARG A 18 -38.94 -3.28 18.90
C ARG A 18 -39.63 -3.56 17.58
N TRP A 19 -39.81 -4.83 17.20
CA TRP A 19 -40.42 -5.24 15.93
C TRP A 19 -39.72 -4.63 14.70
N MET A 20 -38.42 -4.35 14.83
CA MET A 20 -37.59 -3.75 13.78
C MET A 20 -36.54 -4.74 13.31
N LYS A 21 -36.40 -4.88 11.99
CA LYS A 21 -35.31 -5.67 11.39
C LYS A 21 -34.05 -4.81 11.30
N VAL A 22 -33.02 -5.20 12.04
CA VAL A 22 -31.70 -4.56 12.01
C VAL A 22 -30.73 -5.48 11.28
N ARG A 23 -30.00 -4.94 10.30
CA ARG A 23 -28.97 -5.70 9.59
C ARG A 23 -27.69 -5.78 10.39
N LYS A 24 -26.83 -6.76 10.08
CA LYS A 24 -25.57 -6.98 10.79
C LYS A 24 -24.66 -5.75 10.76
N GLU A 25 -24.67 -5.01 9.65
CA GLU A 25 -23.89 -3.81 9.43
C GLU A 25 -24.32 -2.68 10.37
N GLU A 26 -25.63 -2.53 10.57
CA GLU A 26 -26.24 -1.51 11.45
C GLU A 26 -26.05 -1.88 12.93
N ALA A 27 -26.23 -3.17 13.27
CA ALA A 27 -26.04 -3.65 14.64
C ALA A 27 -24.59 -3.49 15.16
N ARG A 28 -23.60 -3.37 14.27
CA ARG A 28 -22.19 -3.13 14.66
C ARG A 28 -21.97 -1.77 15.33
N THR A 29 -22.77 -0.76 15.00
CA THR A 29 -22.65 0.61 15.54
C THR A 29 -23.66 0.92 16.64
N MET A 30 -24.69 0.08 16.79
CA MET A 30 -25.67 0.20 17.86
C MET A 30 -25.14 -0.33 19.20
N ASN A 31 -25.79 0.06 20.28
CA ASN A 31 -25.56 -0.49 21.62
C ASN A 31 -26.90 -0.69 22.34
N LEU A 32 -26.91 -1.56 23.34
CA LEU A 32 -28.05 -1.78 24.23
C LEU A 32 -27.65 -1.43 25.68
N THR A 33 -28.63 -1.22 26.54
CA THR A 33 -28.39 -1.15 27.99
C THR A 33 -28.15 -2.56 28.56
N LYS A 34 -27.61 -2.63 29.79
CA LYS A 34 -27.40 -3.91 30.49
C LYS A 34 -28.69 -4.73 30.54
N ASP A 35 -29.78 -4.12 30.99
CA ASP A 35 -31.08 -4.80 31.09
C ASP A 35 -31.60 -5.31 29.74
N GLN A 36 -31.35 -4.56 28.67
CA GLN A 36 -31.74 -4.96 27.32
C GLN A 36 -30.92 -6.18 26.86
N PHE A 37 -29.61 -6.20 27.10
CA PHE A 37 -28.78 -7.39 26.81
C PHE A 37 -29.19 -8.61 27.65
N MET A 38 -29.57 -8.41 28.90
CA MET A 38 -29.99 -9.50 29.80
C MET A 38 -31.34 -10.13 29.40
N ARG A 39 -32.15 -9.47 28.57
CA ARG A 39 -33.40 -10.02 28.03
C ARG A 39 -33.18 -11.00 26.86
N VAL A 40 -32.05 -10.90 26.19
CA VAL A 40 -31.73 -11.69 24.98
C VAL A 40 -30.43 -12.49 25.11
N PRO A 41 -30.30 -13.35 26.16
CA PRO A 41 -29.14 -14.20 26.26
C PRO A 41 -29.14 -15.23 25.12
N PRO A 42 -28.00 -15.43 24.43
CA PRO A 42 -27.90 -16.42 23.37
C PRO A 42 -28.13 -17.82 23.95
N TRP A 43 -28.74 -18.71 23.15
CA TRP A 43 -29.19 -20.03 23.62
C TRP A 43 -28.10 -20.84 24.35
N TRP A 44 -26.86 -20.79 23.86
CA TRP A 44 -25.71 -21.48 24.44
C TRP A 44 -25.23 -20.90 25.77
N CYS A 45 -25.66 -19.70 26.15
CA CYS A 45 -25.33 -19.05 27.42
C CYS A 45 -26.50 -19.02 28.41
N ARG A 46 -27.70 -19.47 28.02
CA ARG A 46 -28.90 -19.44 28.88
C ARG A 46 -28.72 -20.22 30.19
N ALA A 47 -28.03 -21.34 30.15
CA ALA A 47 -27.72 -22.14 31.34
C ALA A 47 -26.66 -21.49 32.26
N HIS A 48 -25.92 -20.49 31.77
CA HIS A 48 -24.82 -19.82 32.46
C HIS A 48 -24.97 -18.30 32.38
N ILE A 49 -26.10 -17.78 32.85
CA ILE A 49 -26.46 -16.35 32.73
C ILE A 49 -25.45 -15.41 33.39
N GLN A 50 -24.74 -15.88 34.43
CA GLN A 50 -23.67 -15.12 35.08
C GLN A 50 -22.48 -14.89 34.14
N CYS A 51 -22.15 -15.85 33.28
CA CYS A 51 -21.12 -15.68 32.26
C CYS A 51 -21.56 -14.67 31.19
N TRP A 52 -22.84 -14.70 30.81
CA TRP A 52 -23.41 -13.71 29.89
C TRP A 52 -23.33 -12.31 30.49
N GLU A 53 -23.73 -12.14 31.75
CA GLU A 53 -23.65 -10.87 32.46
C GLU A 53 -22.23 -10.32 32.48
N LYS A 54 -21.22 -11.16 32.77
CA LYS A 54 -19.81 -10.75 32.74
C LYS A 54 -19.36 -10.29 31.35
N MET A 55 -19.83 -10.93 30.27
CA MET A 55 -19.54 -10.46 28.91
C MET A 55 -20.19 -9.11 28.62
N VAL A 56 -21.44 -8.92 29.08
CA VAL A 56 -22.19 -7.66 28.93
C VAL A 56 -21.52 -6.53 29.70
N ASP A 57 -21.07 -6.78 30.93
CA ASP A 57 -20.35 -5.81 31.74
C ASP A 57 -19.11 -5.29 31.00
N VAL A 58 -18.31 -6.18 30.43
CA VAL A 58 -17.13 -5.81 29.62
C VAL A 58 -17.50 -4.91 28.43
N TRP A 59 -18.63 -5.15 27.76
CA TRP A 59 -19.06 -4.30 26.63
C TRP A 59 -19.59 -2.92 27.04
N LEU A 60 -20.04 -2.79 28.29
CA LEU A 60 -20.59 -1.57 28.87
C LEU A 60 -19.55 -0.78 29.68
N GLU A 61 -18.36 -1.35 29.92
CA GLU A 61 -17.26 -0.63 30.54
C GLU A 61 -16.95 0.67 29.80
N PRO A 62 -16.77 1.79 30.53
CA PRO A 62 -16.36 3.06 29.93
C PRO A 62 -15.09 2.89 29.10
N GLY A 63 -15.09 3.40 27.88
CA GLY A 63 -13.95 3.29 26.96
C GLY A 63 -13.83 1.97 26.21
N TRP A 64 -14.64 0.93 26.50
CA TRP A 64 -14.62 -0.31 25.72
C TRP A 64 -14.98 -0.05 24.25
N LEU A 65 -16.06 0.70 24.00
CA LEU A 65 -16.51 1.03 22.66
C LEU A 65 -15.46 1.86 21.90
N GLU A 66 -14.84 2.83 22.57
CA GLU A 66 -13.77 3.65 22.01
C GLU A 66 -12.53 2.81 21.66
N ASN A 67 -12.05 1.99 22.59
CA ASN A 67 -10.94 1.06 22.36
C ASN A 67 -11.24 0.07 21.22
N HIS A 68 -12.48 -0.42 21.16
CA HIS A 68 -12.93 -1.33 20.11
C HIS A 68 -12.97 -0.64 18.74
N LEU A 69 -13.51 0.57 18.66
CA LEU A 69 -13.55 1.38 17.44
C LEU A 69 -12.14 1.81 17.01
N ALA A 70 -11.27 2.16 17.94
CA ALA A 70 -9.86 2.45 17.66
C ALA A 70 -9.12 1.22 17.11
N CYS A 71 -9.36 0.03 17.67
CA CYS A 71 -8.86 -1.23 17.11
C CYS A 71 -9.40 -1.48 15.70
N ARG A 72 -10.69 -1.19 15.45
CA ARG A 72 -11.29 -1.28 14.11
C ARG A 72 -10.66 -0.28 13.15
N GLN A 73 -10.48 0.96 13.57
CA GLN A 73 -9.88 2.02 12.77
C GLN A 73 -8.44 1.66 12.39
N ARG A 74 -7.66 1.14 13.35
CA ARG A 74 -6.34 0.57 13.06
C ARG A 74 -6.40 -0.54 12.03
N ARG A 75 -7.36 -1.48 12.13
CA ARG A 75 -7.54 -2.54 11.11
C ARG A 75 -7.92 -2.00 9.74
N LEU A 76 -8.71 -0.93 9.67
CA LEU A 76 -9.07 -0.27 8.41
C LEU A 76 -7.91 0.50 7.78
N GLN A 77 -6.99 0.99 8.61
CA GLN A 77 -5.77 1.64 8.15
C GLN A 77 -4.67 0.65 7.71
N ILE A 78 -4.81 -0.64 8.03
CA ILE A 78 -3.91 -1.66 7.46
C ILE A 78 -4.23 -1.75 5.97
N PRO A 79 -3.27 -1.48 5.08
CA PRO A 79 -3.47 -1.65 3.65
C PRO A 79 -3.72 -3.13 3.38
N THR A 80 -4.96 -3.39 2.94
CA THR A 80 -5.51 -4.65 2.41
C THR A 80 -5.40 -5.90 3.30
N ALA A 81 -6.14 -6.95 2.92
CA ALA A 81 -6.06 -8.22 3.61
C ALA A 81 -4.67 -8.84 3.40
N PRO A 82 -3.97 -9.29 4.46
CA PRO A 82 -2.64 -9.88 4.34
C PRO A 82 -2.62 -11.21 3.57
N HIS A 83 -3.79 -11.79 3.30
CA HIS A 83 -4.04 -12.92 2.41
C HIS A 83 -5.54 -13.03 2.12
N HIS A 84 -5.88 -13.66 1.00
CA HIS A 84 -7.24 -13.88 0.50
C HIS A 84 -7.68 -15.34 0.60
N GLN A 85 -6.93 -16.17 1.33
CA GLN A 85 -7.26 -17.59 1.55
C GLN A 85 -8.48 -17.80 2.47
N GLY A 86 -8.83 -16.79 3.28
CA GLY A 86 -9.83 -16.96 4.33
C GLY A 86 -9.39 -18.00 5.35
N SER A 87 -10.25 -18.99 5.62
CA SER A 87 -9.96 -20.11 6.52
C SER A 87 -9.29 -21.30 5.83
N LEU A 88 -9.03 -21.23 4.52
CA LEU A 88 -8.43 -22.33 3.77
C LEU A 88 -6.93 -22.46 4.09
N SER A 89 -6.44 -23.70 4.10
CA SER A 89 -5.01 -23.98 3.97
C SER A 89 -4.52 -23.57 2.57
N LEU A 90 -3.19 -23.50 2.38
CA LEU A 90 -2.66 -23.16 1.05
C LEU A 90 -2.95 -24.26 0.02
N ASP A 91 -2.91 -25.52 0.44
CA ASP A 91 -3.26 -26.66 -0.43
C ASP A 91 -4.73 -26.63 -0.82
N GLU A 92 -5.63 -26.33 0.12
CA GLU A 92 -7.07 -26.17 -0.16
C GLU A 92 -7.31 -24.96 -1.09
N TYR A 93 -6.57 -23.86 -0.89
CA TYR A 93 -6.63 -22.70 -1.79
C TYR A 93 -6.17 -23.06 -3.20
N ARG A 94 -5.07 -23.81 -3.32
CA ARG A 94 -4.50 -24.29 -4.59
C ARG A 94 -5.48 -25.16 -5.36
N GLU A 95 -6.07 -26.15 -4.70
CA GLU A 95 -7.10 -27.02 -5.28
C GLU A 95 -8.31 -26.21 -5.75
N LYS A 96 -8.78 -25.28 -4.91
CA LYS A 96 -9.92 -24.42 -5.24
C LYS A 96 -9.63 -23.49 -6.42
N TRP A 97 -8.41 -22.94 -6.50
CA TRP A 97 -8.01 -22.08 -7.61
C TRP A 97 -7.95 -22.89 -8.90
N SER A 98 -7.34 -24.09 -8.88
CA SER A 98 -7.27 -24.99 -10.04
C SER A 98 -8.67 -25.37 -10.53
N ALA A 99 -9.58 -25.75 -9.62
CA ALA A 99 -10.97 -26.05 -9.96
C ALA A 99 -11.75 -24.87 -10.55
N SER A 100 -11.38 -23.63 -10.20
CA SER A 100 -12.02 -22.41 -10.72
C SER A 100 -11.42 -21.94 -12.06
N HIS A 101 -10.27 -22.48 -12.47
CA HIS A 101 -9.51 -22.07 -13.66
C HIS A 101 -9.22 -23.28 -14.57
N ASP A 102 -10.25 -24.05 -14.90
CA ASP A 102 -10.20 -25.16 -15.86
C ASP A 102 -9.18 -26.27 -15.53
N GLY A 103 -8.87 -26.47 -14.24
CA GLY A 103 -7.93 -27.50 -13.79
C GLY A 103 -6.47 -27.16 -14.10
N ARG A 104 -6.13 -25.88 -14.35
CA ARG A 104 -4.74 -25.46 -14.57
C ARG A 104 -3.87 -25.85 -13.37
N PRO A 105 -2.62 -26.31 -13.61
CA PRO A 105 -1.70 -26.62 -12.54
C PRO A 105 -1.35 -25.34 -11.76
N CYS A 106 -1.25 -25.50 -10.45
CA CYS A 106 -0.92 -24.42 -9.53
C CYS A 106 0.15 -24.95 -8.59
N SER A 107 1.40 -24.53 -8.75
CA SER A 107 2.48 -24.93 -7.85
C SER A 107 2.32 -24.30 -6.47
N GLN A 108 3.08 -24.76 -5.47
CA GLN A 108 3.06 -24.17 -4.14
C GLN A 108 3.41 -22.69 -4.14
N LEU A 109 4.40 -22.27 -4.96
CA LEU A 109 4.81 -20.87 -5.04
C LEU A 109 3.74 -20.03 -5.70
N LYS A 110 3.18 -20.52 -6.81
CA LYS A 110 2.05 -19.89 -7.49
C LYS A 110 0.86 -19.74 -6.57
N ALA A 111 0.47 -20.78 -5.83
CA ALA A 111 -0.61 -20.71 -4.86
C ALA A 111 -0.32 -19.68 -3.75
N TRP A 112 0.91 -19.64 -3.23
CA TRP A 112 1.32 -18.67 -2.22
C TRP A 112 1.16 -17.24 -2.74
N VAL A 113 1.64 -16.97 -3.97
CA VAL A 113 1.52 -15.65 -4.62
C VAL A 113 0.06 -15.28 -4.85
N LEU A 114 -0.73 -16.17 -5.47
CA LEU A 114 -2.14 -15.92 -5.78
C LEU A 114 -2.96 -15.63 -4.52
N SER A 115 -2.65 -16.32 -3.40
CA SER A 115 -3.28 -16.05 -2.10
C SER A 115 -3.07 -14.61 -1.61
N LYS A 116 -2.06 -13.89 -2.12
CA LYS A 116 -1.77 -12.48 -1.83
C LYS A 116 -2.30 -11.51 -2.90
N LYS A 117 -2.66 -12.00 -4.08
CA LYS A 117 -3.28 -11.22 -5.15
C LYS A 117 -4.79 -11.17 -5.01
N GLY A 118 -5.45 -12.30 -4.73
CA GLY A 118 -6.91 -12.33 -4.64
C GLY A 118 -7.50 -13.68 -4.23
N LYS A 119 -8.84 -13.76 -4.29
CA LYS A 119 -9.57 -14.99 -3.99
C LYS A 119 -9.30 -16.05 -5.05
N ALA A 120 -9.38 -17.33 -4.66
CA ALA A 120 -9.17 -18.46 -5.56
C ALA A 120 -10.10 -18.48 -6.80
N THR A 121 -11.25 -17.81 -6.72
CA THR A 121 -12.25 -17.72 -7.81
C THR A 121 -12.12 -16.46 -8.66
N ALA A 122 -11.20 -15.56 -8.33
CA ALA A 122 -10.96 -14.37 -9.14
C ALA A 122 -10.13 -14.75 -10.36
N ASP A 123 -10.36 -14.07 -11.49
CA ASP A 123 -9.55 -14.22 -12.70
C ASP A 123 -8.18 -13.57 -12.47
N ILE A 124 -7.28 -14.33 -11.86
CA ILE A 124 -5.93 -13.92 -11.47
C ILE A 124 -4.94 -15.01 -11.82
N ASP A 125 -3.80 -14.62 -12.38
CA ASP A 125 -2.67 -15.51 -12.62
C ASP A 125 -1.39 -14.92 -12.00
N PHE A 126 -0.37 -15.77 -11.85
CA PHE A 126 0.95 -15.35 -11.36
C PHE A 126 1.87 -15.08 -12.55
N ASN A 127 2.38 -13.85 -12.63
CA ASN A 127 3.48 -13.48 -13.51
C ASN A 127 4.65 -12.97 -12.66
N PRO A 128 5.88 -13.52 -12.81
CA PRO A 128 7.05 -13.06 -12.07
C PRO A 128 7.40 -11.58 -12.34
N ASP A 129 6.99 -11.03 -13.49
CA ASP A 129 7.25 -9.65 -13.88
C ASP A 129 6.10 -8.70 -13.52
N ASP A 130 5.13 -9.17 -12.73
CA ASP A 130 4.04 -8.31 -12.23
C ASP A 130 4.58 -7.17 -11.37
N PRO A 131 4.09 -5.93 -11.56
CA PRO A 131 4.54 -4.80 -10.77
C PRO A 131 3.95 -4.84 -9.35
N SER A 132 4.42 -3.96 -8.47
CA SER A 132 4.08 -4.00 -7.03
C SER A 132 2.57 -3.82 -6.75
N GLU A 133 1.87 -3.13 -7.64
CA GLU A 133 0.45 -2.81 -7.61
C GLU A 133 -0.44 -4.03 -7.88
N ALA A 134 0.11 -5.08 -8.49
CA ALA A 134 -0.61 -6.34 -8.73
C ALA A 134 -0.87 -7.13 -7.44
N TYR A 135 -0.20 -6.75 -6.34
CA TYR A 135 -0.27 -7.42 -5.05
C TYR A 135 -1.02 -6.58 -4.03
N SER A 136 -1.67 -7.25 -3.08
CA SER A 136 -2.36 -6.55 -1.99
C SER A 136 -1.41 -5.72 -1.12
N HIS A 137 -0.15 -6.17 -0.96
CA HIS A 137 0.84 -5.48 -0.16
C HIS A 137 2.19 -5.40 -0.91
N PRO A 138 2.86 -4.22 -0.98
CA PRO A 138 4.11 -4.02 -1.72
C PRO A 138 5.26 -4.98 -1.32
N SER A 139 5.37 -5.31 -0.04
CA SER A 139 6.35 -6.29 0.46
C SER A 139 6.23 -7.69 -0.16
N ILE A 140 5.09 -8.06 -0.75
CA ILE A 140 4.95 -9.34 -1.44
C ILE A 140 5.73 -9.31 -2.75
N HIS A 141 5.67 -8.22 -3.51
CA HIS A 141 6.46 -8.05 -4.72
C HIS A 141 7.95 -8.22 -4.44
N SER A 142 8.52 -7.48 -3.47
CA SER A 142 9.94 -7.62 -3.09
C SER A 142 10.30 -9.07 -2.74
N ARG A 143 9.43 -9.76 -1.97
CA ARG A 143 9.66 -11.17 -1.61
C ARG A 143 9.68 -12.10 -2.81
N VAL A 144 8.75 -11.92 -3.75
CA VAL A 144 8.68 -12.71 -4.98
C VAL A 144 9.88 -12.40 -5.87
N SER A 145 10.21 -11.13 -6.07
CA SER A 145 11.34 -10.72 -6.91
C SER A 145 12.67 -11.23 -6.37
N GLU A 146 12.92 -11.12 -5.06
CA GLU A 146 14.15 -11.62 -4.43
C GLU A 146 14.24 -13.16 -4.48
N TYR A 147 13.12 -13.86 -4.25
CA TYR A 147 13.07 -15.31 -4.44
C TYR A 147 13.37 -15.70 -5.89
N THR A 148 12.69 -15.08 -6.87
CA THR A 148 12.87 -15.37 -8.29
C THR A 148 14.30 -15.10 -8.75
N LYS A 149 14.91 -14.00 -8.28
CA LYS A 149 16.31 -13.69 -8.56
C LYS A 149 17.24 -14.79 -8.06
N MET A 150 17.12 -15.17 -6.79
CA MET A 150 17.96 -16.23 -6.20
C MET A 150 17.68 -17.60 -6.84
N ALA A 151 16.43 -17.89 -7.20
CA ALA A 151 16.07 -19.12 -7.87
C ALA A 151 16.72 -19.21 -9.25
N ARG A 152 16.77 -18.11 -10.01
CA ARG A 152 17.49 -18.05 -11.29
C ARG A 152 19.01 -18.15 -11.12
N GLU A 153 19.57 -17.66 -10.01
CA GLU A 153 21.00 -17.85 -9.69
C GLU A 153 21.34 -19.32 -9.39
N VAL A 154 20.42 -20.08 -8.77
CA VAL A 154 20.64 -21.48 -8.38
C VAL A 154 20.29 -22.46 -9.51
N HIS A 155 19.14 -22.29 -10.15
CA HIS A 155 18.56 -23.21 -11.13
C HIS A 155 18.80 -22.80 -12.59
N GLY A 156 19.26 -21.57 -12.82
CA GLY A 156 19.55 -21.02 -14.15
C GLY A 156 18.57 -19.91 -14.58
N PRO A 157 18.94 -19.10 -15.59
CA PRO A 157 18.17 -17.92 -16.00
C PRO A 157 16.76 -18.25 -16.53
N ASP A 158 16.57 -19.45 -17.08
CA ASP A 158 15.31 -19.93 -17.65
C ASP A 158 14.36 -20.51 -16.58
N PHE A 159 14.75 -20.48 -15.31
CA PHE A 159 13.90 -20.94 -14.22
C PHE A 159 12.60 -20.11 -14.14
N ASP A 160 11.48 -20.79 -14.29
CA ASP A 160 10.14 -20.21 -14.17
C ASP A 160 9.56 -20.49 -12.77
N PRO A 161 9.49 -19.47 -11.89
CA PRO A 161 8.91 -19.63 -10.56
C PRO A 161 7.40 -19.91 -10.59
N SER A 162 6.71 -19.71 -11.72
CA SER A 162 5.25 -19.88 -11.79
C SER A 162 4.81 -21.33 -11.97
N SER A 163 5.71 -22.20 -12.40
CA SER A 163 5.46 -23.63 -12.65
C SER A 163 6.04 -24.54 -11.58
N GLU A 164 7.03 -24.07 -10.83
CA GLU A 164 7.77 -24.87 -9.84
C GLU A 164 7.28 -24.66 -8.39
N ASP A 165 7.50 -25.67 -7.55
CA ASP A 165 7.21 -25.61 -6.12
C ASP A 165 8.21 -24.72 -5.35
N ILE A 166 7.88 -24.39 -4.09
CA ILE A 166 8.75 -23.52 -3.29
C ILE A 166 10.00 -24.29 -2.85
N ASP A 167 11.16 -23.81 -3.29
CA ASP A 167 12.45 -24.33 -2.85
C ASP A 167 12.80 -23.76 -1.47
N GLY A 168 12.73 -24.63 -0.45
CA GLY A 168 13.03 -24.26 0.93
C GLY A 168 14.46 -23.77 1.16
N GLU A 169 15.45 -24.25 0.39
CA GLU A 169 16.83 -23.77 0.49
C GLU A 169 16.96 -22.34 -0.04
N ILE A 170 16.34 -22.05 -1.18
CA ILE A 170 16.31 -20.68 -1.73
C ILE A 170 15.67 -19.74 -0.71
N VAL A 171 14.54 -20.13 -0.11
CA VAL A 171 13.89 -19.33 0.94
C VAL A 171 14.78 -19.13 2.16
N MET A 172 15.59 -20.13 2.52
CA MET A 172 16.59 -20.00 3.60
C MET A 172 17.71 -19.02 3.23
N LYS A 173 18.20 -19.04 1.99
CA LYS A 173 19.24 -18.12 1.50
C LYS A 173 18.74 -16.69 1.43
N VAL A 174 17.59 -16.45 0.80
CA VAL A 174 17.03 -15.10 0.65
C VAL A 174 16.54 -14.54 2.00
N GLY A 175 15.90 -15.39 2.79
CA GLY A 175 15.32 -14.99 4.06
C GLY A 175 16.30 -14.86 5.22
N GLY A 176 17.61 -15.05 5.01
CA GLY A 176 18.63 -15.08 6.07
C GLY A 176 18.38 -16.18 7.12
N GLY A 177 17.71 -17.27 6.73
CA GLY A 177 17.22 -18.34 7.59
C GLY A 177 15.84 -18.11 8.20
N LYS A 178 15.50 -18.93 9.21
CA LYS A 178 14.24 -18.84 9.94
C LYS A 178 14.31 -17.77 11.03
N LYS A 179 13.30 -16.90 11.09
CA LYS A 179 13.14 -15.92 12.19
C LYS A 179 12.00 -16.36 13.08
N HIS A 180 12.25 -16.52 14.38
CA HIS A 180 11.28 -17.08 15.35
C HIS A 180 10.69 -18.42 14.89
N GLY A 181 11.52 -19.27 14.27
CA GLY A 181 11.12 -20.58 13.75
C GLY A 181 10.39 -20.55 12.40
N ARG A 182 10.19 -19.39 11.77
CA ARG A 182 9.41 -19.24 10.54
C ARG A 182 10.24 -18.89 9.31
N TYR A 183 9.88 -19.49 8.18
CA TYR A 183 10.40 -19.12 6.86
C TYR A 183 9.98 -17.69 6.47
N TRP A 184 10.70 -17.12 5.51
CA TRP A 184 10.45 -15.74 5.06
C TRP A 184 9.24 -15.64 4.13
N ILE A 185 9.06 -16.64 3.28
CA ILE A 185 7.86 -16.93 2.48
C ILE A 185 7.49 -18.40 2.65
N GLY A 186 6.25 -18.79 2.30
CA GLY A 186 5.85 -20.20 2.28
C GLY A 186 5.91 -20.93 3.63
N ASP A 187 5.86 -20.21 4.76
CA ASP A 187 5.85 -20.84 6.07
C ASP A 187 4.64 -21.78 6.22
N GLY A 188 4.89 -23.04 6.58
CA GLY A 188 3.87 -24.08 6.68
C GLY A 188 3.62 -24.90 5.41
N VAL A 189 4.16 -24.51 4.26
CA VAL A 189 4.12 -25.33 3.02
C VAL A 189 5.47 -25.93 2.63
N ILE A 190 6.56 -25.27 3.03
CA ILE A 190 7.91 -25.80 2.85
C ILE A 190 8.10 -27.00 3.78
N ASP A 191 8.49 -28.14 3.21
CA ASP A 191 8.85 -29.32 3.98
C ASP A 191 10.14 -29.08 4.79
N MET A 192 9.98 -29.03 6.11
CA MET A 192 11.09 -28.80 7.03
C MET A 192 12.08 -29.95 7.10
N ALA A 193 11.66 -31.18 6.77
CA ALA A 193 12.50 -32.36 6.85
C ALA A 193 13.50 -32.44 5.70
N SER A 194 13.08 -32.07 4.49
CA SER A 194 13.95 -31.98 3.31
C SER A 194 14.72 -30.68 3.20
N THR A 195 14.29 -29.60 3.88
CA THR A 195 14.97 -28.31 3.82
C THR A 195 16.19 -28.24 4.74
N PRO A 196 17.40 -28.00 4.20
CA PRO A 196 18.61 -27.88 5.01
C PRO A 196 18.57 -26.65 5.92
N SER A 197 19.16 -26.80 7.11
CA SER A 197 19.28 -25.69 8.06
C SER A 197 20.28 -24.64 7.57
N LEU A 198 20.22 -23.43 8.12
CA LEU A 198 21.13 -22.35 7.70
C LEU A 198 22.60 -22.69 8.01
N SER A 199 22.86 -23.43 9.08
CA SER A 199 24.22 -23.89 9.40
C SER A 199 24.71 -24.94 8.40
N GLN A 200 23.85 -25.86 7.97
CA GLN A 200 24.17 -26.83 6.92
C GLN A 200 24.43 -26.14 5.58
N ILE A 201 23.63 -25.13 5.20
CA ILE A 201 23.85 -24.33 3.99
C ILE A 201 25.21 -23.63 4.06
N ARG A 202 25.52 -22.97 5.19
CA ARG A 202 26.83 -22.30 5.37
C ARG A 202 28.00 -23.27 5.28
N ALA A 203 27.87 -24.46 5.84
CA ALA A 203 28.94 -25.46 5.86
C ALA A 203 29.28 -26.01 4.47
N ARG A 204 28.31 -26.03 3.53
CA ARG A 204 28.52 -26.50 2.15
C ARG A 204 28.74 -25.37 1.13
N SER A 205 28.52 -24.11 1.53
CA SER A 205 28.72 -22.97 0.65
C SER A 205 30.21 -22.81 0.33
N THR A 206 30.49 -22.63 -0.96
CA THR A 206 31.80 -22.30 -1.51
C THR A 206 31.76 -20.90 -2.13
N ASP A 207 32.90 -20.36 -2.56
CA ASP A 207 32.97 -19.01 -3.16
C ASP A 207 32.12 -18.85 -4.43
N LEU A 208 31.77 -19.97 -5.10
CA LEU A 208 30.89 -19.99 -6.28
C LEU A 208 29.41 -20.17 -5.93
N SER A 209 29.08 -20.40 -4.65
CA SER A 209 27.70 -20.58 -4.22
C SER A 209 26.99 -19.22 -4.08
N PRO A 210 25.71 -19.11 -4.45
CA PRO A 210 24.93 -17.90 -4.22
C PRO A 210 24.94 -17.50 -2.73
N ALA A 211 25.14 -16.20 -2.50
CA ALA A 211 25.29 -15.65 -1.14
C ALA A 211 23.97 -15.69 -0.36
N ILE A 212 24.08 -15.95 0.95
CA ILE A 212 22.93 -15.82 1.87
C ILE A 212 22.64 -14.33 2.05
N GLN A 213 21.43 -13.91 1.70
CA GLN A 213 21.00 -12.53 1.82
C GLN A 213 20.58 -12.19 3.26
N PRO A 214 20.85 -10.96 3.72
CA PRO A 214 20.31 -10.49 4.99
C PRO A 214 18.80 -10.30 4.86
N ARG A 215 18.02 -10.78 5.84
CA ARG A 215 16.57 -10.60 5.81
C ARG A 215 16.22 -9.11 5.89
N PRO A 216 15.45 -8.55 4.93
CA PRO A 216 14.96 -7.18 5.02
C PRO A 216 14.11 -6.99 6.28
N THR A 217 14.41 -5.94 7.03
CA THR A 217 13.58 -5.51 8.17
C THR A 217 12.38 -4.72 7.68
N THR A 218 11.30 -4.70 8.46
CA THR A 218 10.09 -3.91 8.12
C THR A 218 10.42 -2.44 7.88
N SER A 219 11.33 -1.86 8.67
CA SER A 219 11.76 -0.47 8.51
C SER A 219 12.52 -0.25 7.20
N GLN A 220 13.38 -1.19 6.80
CA GLN A 220 14.08 -1.13 5.51
C GLN A 220 13.10 -1.16 4.34
N LEU A 221 12.14 -2.10 4.35
CA LEU A 221 11.11 -2.19 3.31
C LEU A 221 10.25 -0.92 3.22
N GLN A 222 9.95 -0.28 4.36
CA GLN A 222 9.19 0.98 4.39
C GLN A 222 9.99 2.16 3.83
N MET A 223 11.28 2.26 4.19
CA MET A 223 12.16 3.31 3.66
C MET A 223 12.36 3.17 2.16
N GLU A 224 12.57 1.95 1.66
CA GLU A 224 12.74 1.68 0.23
C GLU A 224 11.47 2.00 -0.57
N ALA A 225 10.30 1.60 -0.06
CA ALA A 225 9.02 1.96 -0.67
C ALA A 225 8.78 3.48 -0.69
N LEU A 226 9.24 4.19 0.35
CA LEU A 226 9.15 5.65 0.39
C LEU A 226 10.11 6.30 -0.60
N GLN A 227 11.33 5.80 -0.73
CA GLN A 227 12.31 6.27 -1.72
C GLN A 227 11.82 6.08 -3.14
N ALA A 228 11.25 4.92 -3.47
CA ALA A 228 10.67 4.65 -4.78
C ALA A 228 9.54 5.64 -5.12
N GLN A 229 8.64 5.93 -4.16
CA GLN A 229 7.58 6.92 -4.35
C GLN A 229 8.14 8.33 -4.58
N VAL A 230 9.19 8.72 -3.85
CA VAL A 230 9.84 10.03 -4.02
C VAL A 230 10.48 10.14 -5.41
N GLU A 231 11.14 9.09 -5.90
CA GLU A 231 11.73 9.08 -7.24
C GLU A 231 10.68 9.15 -8.35
N GLU A 232 9.58 8.40 -8.21
CA GLU A 232 8.48 8.44 -9.18
C GLU A 232 7.79 9.81 -9.18
N ALA A 233 7.58 10.41 -8.00
CA ALA A 233 7.06 11.77 -7.89
C ALA A 233 7.99 12.79 -8.56
N ARG A 234 9.31 12.61 -8.39
CA ARG A 234 10.31 13.47 -9.04
C ARG A 234 10.26 13.33 -10.56
N LYS A 235 10.18 12.11 -11.09
CA LYS A 235 10.02 11.86 -12.54
C LYS A 235 8.75 12.50 -13.10
N LYS A 236 7.61 12.34 -12.42
CA LYS A 236 6.36 13.00 -12.81
C LYS A 236 6.46 14.52 -12.78
N GLN A 237 7.17 15.07 -11.80
CA GLN A 237 7.42 16.50 -11.71
C GLN A 237 8.31 16.98 -12.86
N GLU A 238 9.39 16.27 -13.17
CA GLU A 238 10.28 16.54 -14.31
C GLU A 238 9.51 16.48 -15.64
N GLU A 239 8.67 15.47 -15.84
CA GLU A 239 7.80 15.34 -17.03
C GLU A 239 6.80 16.49 -17.14
N MET A 240 6.17 16.90 -16.04
CA MET A 240 5.24 18.03 -16.03
C MET A 240 5.93 19.35 -16.34
N VAL A 241 7.15 19.55 -15.82
CA VAL A 241 7.98 20.72 -16.15
C VAL A 241 8.35 20.70 -17.62
N ALA A 242 8.78 19.56 -18.17
CA ALA A 242 9.10 19.42 -19.59
C ALA A 242 7.87 19.70 -20.48
N GLN A 243 6.68 19.21 -20.11
CA GLN A 243 5.43 19.50 -20.81
C GLN A 243 5.07 21.00 -20.77
N MET A 244 5.23 21.66 -19.62
CA MET A 244 5.01 23.10 -19.50
C MET A 244 5.99 23.91 -20.35
N GLU A 245 7.26 23.52 -20.39
CA GLU A 245 8.28 24.16 -21.24
C GLU A 245 7.96 23.98 -22.71
N GLU A 246 7.54 22.78 -23.14
CA GLU A 246 7.15 22.53 -24.52
C GLU A 246 5.90 23.34 -24.91
N MET A 247 4.89 23.37 -24.03
CA MET A 247 3.69 24.18 -24.23
C MET A 247 4.02 25.67 -24.34
N ARG A 248 4.91 26.16 -23.48
CA ARG A 248 5.36 27.55 -23.51
C ARG A 248 6.13 27.85 -24.80
N ARG A 249 7.00 26.94 -25.26
CA ARG A 249 7.73 27.11 -26.52
C ARG A 249 6.77 27.18 -27.72
N ARG A 250 5.75 26.30 -27.76
CA ARG A 250 4.70 26.36 -28.80
C ARG A 250 3.95 27.68 -28.76
N MET A 251 3.60 28.18 -27.58
CA MET A 251 2.92 29.48 -27.44
C MET A 251 3.81 30.65 -27.88
N GLU A 252 5.11 30.62 -27.56
CA GLU A 252 6.08 31.62 -28.03
C GLU A 252 6.24 31.59 -29.56
N GLU A 253 6.32 30.39 -30.16
CA GLU A 253 6.36 30.21 -31.63
C GLU A 253 5.08 30.72 -32.30
N GLU A 254 3.89 30.37 -31.78
CA GLU A 254 2.60 30.87 -32.29
C GLU A 254 2.49 32.38 -32.16
N ASN A 255 2.92 32.95 -31.04
CA ASN A 255 2.90 34.40 -30.82
C ASN A 255 3.88 35.12 -31.76
N GLN A 256 5.04 34.53 -32.03
CA GLN A 256 6.01 35.06 -32.97
C GLN A 256 5.47 35.04 -34.41
N ILE A 257 4.86 33.93 -34.85
CA ILE A 257 4.21 33.83 -36.16
C ILE A 257 3.06 34.84 -36.27
N ARG A 258 2.24 34.98 -35.22
CA ARG A 258 1.15 35.97 -35.18
C ARG A 258 1.66 37.39 -35.29
N MET A 259 2.76 37.72 -34.61
CA MET A 259 3.38 39.04 -34.66
C MET A 259 3.96 39.33 -36.04
N GLU A 260 4.60 38.35 -36.68
CA GLU A 260 5.13 38.44 -38.04
C GLU A 260 4.00 38.68 -39.06
N GLN A 261 2.89 37.93 -38.95
CA GLN A 261 1.71 38.14 -39.78
C GLN A 261 1.12 39.54 -39.60
N MET A 262 1.05 40.04 -38.37
CA MET A 262 0.56 41.39 -38.08
C MET A 262 1.48 42.47 -38.65
N PHE A 263 2.80 42.27 -38.59
CA PHE A 263 3.79 43.18 -39.19
C PHE A 263 3.65 43.23 -40.71
N GLN A 264 3.55 42.07 -41.37
CA GLN A 264 3.33 42.01 -42.81
C GLN A 264 2.01 42.68 -43.23
N TYR A 265 0.92 42.47 -42.46
CA TYR A 265 -0.35 43.15 -42.70
C TYR A 265 -0.21 44.68 -42.62
N MET A 266 0.44 45.21 -41.56
CA MET A 266 0.69 46.65 -41.43
C MET A 266 1.58 47.20 -42.54
N GLN A 267 2.60 46.46 -42.96
CA GLN A 267 3.48 46.88 -44.06
C GLN A 267 2.69 47.03 -45.36
N ASN A 268 1.86 46.03 -45.71
CA ASN A 268 1.00 46.08 -46.88
C ASN A 268 -0.04 47.21 -46.80
N PHE A 269 -0.61 47.44 -45.61
CA PHE A 269 -1.55 48.52 -45.36
C PHE A 269 -0.90 49.91 -45.53
N ALA A 270 0.30 50.13 -44.98
CA ALA A 270 1.02 51.39 -45.12
C ALA A 270 1.45 51.67 -46.56
N LEU A 271 1.91 50.64 -47.29
CA LEU A 271 2.20 50.74 -48.72
C LEU A 271 0.96 51.12 -49.54
N SER A 272 -0.22 50.62 -49.17
CA SER A 272 -1.50 50.98 -49.84
C SER A 272 -1.95 52.42 -49.57
N MET A 273 -1.52 53.02 -48.45
CA MET A 273 -1.83 54.40 -48.04
C MET A 273 -0.74 55.40 -48.43
N GLY A 274 0.32 54.97 -49.12
CA GLY A 274 1.39 55.84 -49.62
C GLY A 274 2.29 56.45 -48.53
N GLN A 275 2.31 55.88 -47.33
CA GLN A 275 3.19 56.32 -46.24
C GLN A 275 4.27 55.28 -45.90
N SER A 276 5.49 55.73 -45.58
CA SER A 276 6.55 54.88 -45.06
C SER A 276 6.43 54.72 -43.53
N LEU A 277 6.33 53.48 -43.05
CA LEU A 277 6.38 53.17 -41.62
C LEU A 277 7.82 53.36 -41.07
N PRO A 278 8.00 53.88 -39.84
CA PRO A 278 9.30 53.87 -39.18
C PRO A 278 9.72 52.43 -38.81
N PRO A 279 11.03 52.16 -38.61
CA PRO A 279 11.52 50.82 -38.26
C PRO A 279 10.88 50.32 -36.95
N PRO A 280 10.76 48.99 -36.76
CA PRO A 280 10.21 48.42 -35.54
C PRO A 280 10.99 48.98 -34.34
N PRO A 281 10.32 49.44 -33.27
CA PRO A 281 11.02 49.94 -32.10
C PRO A 281 11.90 48.82 -31.53
N PRO A 282 13.13 49.11 -31.11
CA PRO A 282 13.90 48.14 -30.34
C PRO A 282 13.07 47.74 -29.11
N MET A 283 13.21 46.49 -28.66
CA MET A 283 12.57 45.98 -27.45
C MET A 283 13.03 46.83 -26.24
N LEU A 284 12.39 47.97 -26.01
CA LEU A 284 12.73 48.97 -24.99
C LEU A 284 12.16 48.59 -23.61
N PHE A 285 11.36 47.54 -23.54
CA PHE A 285 10.90 46.97 -22.29
C PHE A 285 11.40 45.53 -22.19
N PRO A 286 12.23 45.20 -21.18
CA PRO A 286 12.52 43.80 -20.88
C PRO A 286 11.21 43.08 -20.54
N PRO A 287 11.12 41.75 -20.74
CA PRO A 287 9.96 40.99 -20.31
C PRO A 287 9.66 41.29 -18.82
N PRO A 288 8.39 41.33 -18.40
CA PRO A 288 8.05 41.57 -17.00
C PRO A 288 8.83 40.55 -16.17
N GLN A 289 9.75 41.04 -15.33
CA GLN A 289 10.43 40.18 -14.38
C GLN A 289 9.35 39.49 -13.54
N PRO A 290 9.49 38.19 -13.24
CA PRO A 290 8.57 37.52 -12.34
C PRO A 290 8.48 38.38 -11.07
N SER A 291 7.26 38.69 -10.65
CA SER A 291 7.01 39.41 -9.40
C SER A 291 7.89 38.78 -8.32
N THR A 292 8.92 39.49 -7.87
CA THR A 292 9.50 39.21 -6.56
C THR A 292 8.45 39.65 -5.55
N THR A 293 7.40 38.84 -5.42
CA THR A 293 6.63 38.76 -4.21
C THR A 293 7.59 38.19 -3.18
N THR A 294 8.32 39.10 -2.55
CA THR A 294 8.86 38.91 -1.21
C THR A 294 7.79 38.19 -0.39
N PRO A 295 8.10 37.07 0.29
CA PRO A 295 7.16 36.49 1.22
C PRO A 295 6.78 37.59 2.21
N ASN A 296 5.47 37.80 2.35
CA ASN A 296 4.90 38.59 3.43
C ASN A 296 5.39 37.95 4.75
N GLN A 297 6.50 38.44 5.29
CA GLN A 297 6.82 38.24 6.69
C GLN A 297 5.85 39.12 7.47
N SER A 298 4.66 38.59 7.70
CA SER A 298 3.80 39.10 8.75
C SER A 298 4.46 38.75 10.09
N VAL A 299 5.14 39.75 10.65
CA VAL A 299 5.05 40.18 12.05
C VAL A 299 4.56 39.09 13.00
N ALA A 300 5.50 38.32 13.53
CA ALA A 300 5.43 37.87 14.91
C ALA A 300 6.45 38.71 15.68
N SER A 301 5.92 39.75 16.31
CA SER A 301 6.59 40.46 17.39
C SER A 301 6.95 39.44 18.48
N ASN A 302 8.21 39.39 18.89
CA ASN A 302 8.59 39.24 20.29
C ASN A 302 10.11 39.43 20.47
N ASN A 303 10.40 40.55 21.14
CA ASN A 303 11.44 40.77 22.14
C ASN A 303 12.91 40.53 21.78
N GLU A 304 13.58 41.66 21.57
CA GLU A 304 14.79 42.08 22.27
C GLU A 304 15.49 41.00 23.13
N ASP A 305 16.62 40.51 22.60
CA ASP A 305 17.73 40.06 23.44
C ASP A 305 18.31 41.29 24.16
N GLN A 306 17.94 41.45 25.43
CA GLN A 306 18.78 42.16 26.38
C GLN A 306 19.70 41.15 27.06
N ASP A 307 20.99 41.38 26.82
CA ASP A 307 22.15 41.00 27.62
C ASP A 307 21.83 40.86 29.12
N LEU A 308 21.98 39.64 29.64
CA LEU A 308 22.37 39.41 31.02
C LEU A 308 23.35 38.24 31.07
N SER A 309 24.58 38.55 30.71
CA SER A 309 25.70 38.06 31.49
C SER A 309 25.51 38.47 32.95
N GLN A 310 25.11 37.54 33.84
CA GLN A 310 25.52 37.50 35.26
C GLN A 310 24.88 36.34 36.07
N TRP A 311 25.78 35.49 36.60
CA TRP A 311 25.72 34.71 37.86
C TRP A 311 25.20 33.25 37.83
N SER A 312 26.17 32.32 37.95
CA SER A 312 26.09 31.18 38.87
C SER A 312 26.50 31.66 40.29
N PRO A 313 26.19 30.97 41.40
CA PRO A 313 26.37 29.53 41.62
C PRO A 313 25.07 28.71 41.65
#